data_AF-A0A4D9D0G3-F1
#
_entry.id   AF-A0A4D9D0G3-F1
#
_cell.length_a   1.000
_cell.length_b   1.000
_cell.length_c   1.000
_cell.angle_alpha   90.00
_cell.angle_beta   90.00
_cell.angle_gamma   90.00
#
_symmetry.space_group_name_H-M   'P 1'
#
loop_
_entity.id
_entity.type
_entity.pdbx_description
1 polymer ?
#
loop_
_entity_poly.entity_id
_entity_poly.type
_entity_poly.pdbx_seq_one_letter_code
_entity_poly.pdbx_strand_id
1 'polypeptide(L)'
;MEVLKRTISLLFLAMFILGTLVQFNDPDPIIWVTYWATAALLPLMALTGVNTRHGLFSLVDKLARAAAILVSLYWITTYLPGIKKDYQAKNGNILRMVINQDGDIRMKDDQMELAREFGGAVIILVYTLVLYPLSTVGDEKVSGKRA
;
A
#
# COMPACT_ATOMS: atom_id res chain seq x y z
N MET A 1 18.82 14.05 5.16
CA MET A 1 18.09 13.01 4.40
C MET A 1 17.41 11.99 5.32
N GLU A 2 18.05 11.59 6.43
CA GLU A 2 17.50 10.56 7.32
C GLU A 2 16.15 10.89 7.98
N VAL A 3 15.94 12.14 8.42
CA VAL A 3 14.64 12.57 8.98
C VAL A 3 13.51 12.36 7.95
N LEU A 4 13.71 12.79 6.70
CA LEU A 4 12.73 12.62 5.64
C LEU A 4 12.40 11.14 5.37
N LYS A 5 13.43 10.28 5.31
CA LYS A 5 13.27 8.82 5.14
C LYS A 5 12.36 8.24 6.23
N ARG A 6 12.68 8.54 7.49
CA ARG A 6 11.89 8.09 8.65
C ARG A 6 10.48 8.66 8.66
N THR A 7 10.31 9.93 8.28
CA THR A 7 8.99 10.56 8.16
C THR A 7 8.12 9.84 7.14
N ILE A 8 8.64 9.54 5.94
CA ILE A 8 7.90 8.79 4.91
C ILE A 8 7.53 7.41 5.45
N SER A 9 8.46 6.67 6.06
CA SER A 9 8.17 5.35 6.63
C SER A 9 7.09 5.42 7.72
N LEU A 10 7.16 6.40 8.64
CA LEU A 10 6.18 6.55 9.71
C LEU A 10 4.79 6.93 9.18
N LEU A 11 4.73 7.84 8.20
CA LEU A 11 3.47 8.23 7.56
C LEU A 11 2.80 7.04 6.88
N PHE A 12 3.55 6.26 6.11
CA PHE A 12 3.00 5.08 5.43
C PHE A 12 2.70 3.92 6.37
N LEU A 13 3.49 3.74 7.43
CA LEU A 13 3.17 2.79 8.50
C LEU A 13 1.83 3.14 9.16
N ALA A 14 1.65 4.40 9.55
CA ALA A 14 0.40 4.87 10.13
C ALA A 14 -0.77 4.72 9.14
N MET A 15 -0.56 5.11 7.88
CA MET A 15 -1.57 4.98 6.83
C MET A 15 -1.96 3.52 6.59
N PHE A 16 -1.03 2.57 6.58
CA PHE A 16 -1.34 1.16 6.37
C PHE A 16 -2.05 0.53 7.57
N ILE A 17 -1.69 0.93 8.80
CA ILE A 17 -2.42 0.54 10.01
C ILE A 17 -3.85 1.11 9.98
N LEU A 18 -4.01 2.40 9.67
CA LEU A 18 -5.33 3.02 9.56
C LEU A 18 -6.16 2.39 8.44
N GLY A 19 -5.55 2.11 7.28
CA GLY A 19 -6.19 1.39 6.19
C GLY A 19 -6.68 0.02 6.63
N THR A 20 -5.85 -0.76 7.32
CA THR A 20 -6.23 -2.05 7.92
C THR A 20 -7.47 -1.92 8.82
N LEU A 21 -7.49 -0.91 9.70
CA LEU A 21 -8.62 -0.69 10.60
C LEU A 21 -9.91 -0.33 9.86
N VAL A 22 -9.80 0.44 8.79
CA VAL A 22 -10.94 0.85 7.97
C VAL A 22 -11.54 -0.33 7.20
N GLN A 23 -10.75 -1.34 6.84
CA GLN A 23 -11.24 -2.54 6.13
C GLN A 23 -12.12 -3.46 6.99
N PHE A 24 -12.18 -3.28 8.32
CA PHE A 24 -13.17 -4.00 9.14
C PHE A 24 -14.62 -3.57 8.86
N ASN A 25 -14.81 -2.47 8.14
CA ASN A 25 -16.13 -2.02 7.68
C ASN A 25 -16.55 -2.65 6.34
N ASP A 26 -15.71 -3.48 5.73
CA ASP A 26 -15.95 -4.10 4.43
C ASP A 26 -16.80 -5.38 4.61
N PRO A 27 -17.60 -5.78 3.61
CA PRO A 27 -18.44 -6.99 3.70
C PRO A 27 -17.61 -8.28 3.79
N ASP A 28 -16.41 -8.31 3.21
CA ASP A 28 -15.47 -9.45 3.21
C ASP A 28 -14.07 -9.06 3.77
N PRO A 29 -14.00 -8.64 5.05
CA PRO A 29 -12.87 -7.89 5.59
C PRO A 29 -11.55 -8.67 5.63
N ILE A 30 -11.59 -10.01 5.65
CA ILE A 30 -10.41 -10.86 5.91
C ILE A 30 -9.30 -10.63 4.88
N ILE A 31 -9.63 -10.58 3.59
CA ILE A 31 -8.64 -10.45 2.51
C ILE A 31 -7.95 -9.09 2.63
N TRP A 32 -8.74 -8.03 2.77
CA TRP A 32 -8.23 -6.66 2.78
C TRP A 32 -7.53 -6.27 4.07
N VAL A 33 -8.05 -6.69 5.23
CA VAL A 33 -7.34 -6.54 6.51
C VAL A 33 -5.98 -7.22 6.43
N THR A 34 -5.92 -8.45 5.90
CA THR A 34 -4.65 -9.18 5.75
C THR A 34 -3.70 -8.45 4.79
N TYR A 35 -4.20 -7.97 3.66
CA TYR A 35 -3.39 -7.29 2.65
C TYR A 35 -2.80 -5.96 3.16
N TRP A 36 -3.58 -5.12 3.82
CA TRP A 36 -3.10 -3.87 4.40
C TRP A 36 -2.17 -4.12 5.60
N ALA A 37 -2.50 -5.09 6.47
CA ALA A 37 -1.67 -5.42 7.63
C ALA A 37 -0.29 -5.96 7.23
N THR A 38 -0.25 -6.82 6.21
CA THR A 38 1.03 -7.34 5.68
C THR A 38 1.82 -6.25 4.96
N ALA A 39 1.16 -5.33 4.25
CA ALA A 39 1.82 -4.17 3.64
C ALA A 39 2.46 -3.23 4.68
N ALA A 40 1.90 -3.12 5.89
CA ALA A 40 2.47 -2.35 7.02
C ALA A 40 3.87 -2.83 7.45
N LEU A 41 4.23 -4.09 7.16
CA LEU A 41 5.56 -4.61 7.45
C LEU A 41 6.65 -3.97 6.58
N LEU A 42 6.32 -3.50 5.37
CA LEU A 42 7.28 -2.82 4.50
C LEU A 42 7.81 -1.52 5.15
N PRO A 43 6.98 -0.50 5.46
CA PRO A 43 7.50 0.71 6.10
C PRO A 43 8.16 0.45 7.46
N LEU A 44 7.75 -0.60 8.18
CA LEU A 44 8.43 -1.03 9.40
C LEU A 44 9.86 -1.55 9.14
N MET A 45 10.05 -2.39 8.11
CA MET A 45 11.38 -2.84 7.69
C MET A 45 12.24 -1.67 7.21
N ALA A 46 11.68 -0.74 6.43
CA ALA A 46 12.37 0.47 5.97
C ALA A 46 12.81 1.37 7.13
N LEU A 47 11.98 1.52 8.16
CA LEU A 47 12.25 2.35 9.34
C LEU A 47 13.35 1.77 10.24
N THR A 48 13.35 0.44 10.40
CA THR A 48 14.33 -0.27 11.25
C THR A 48 15.66 -0.52 10.54
N GLY A 49 15.67 -0.46 9.21
CA GLY A 49 16.86 -0.72 8.39
C GLY A 49 17.33 -2.16 8.40
N VAL A 50 16.55 -3.09 8.99
CA VAL A 50 16.92 -4.51 9.13
C VAL A 50 17.07 -5.17 7.75
N ASN A 51 16.33 -4.70 6.76
CA ASN A 51 16.39 -5.14 5.36
C ASN A 51 17.71 -4.84 4.65
N THR A 52 18.49 -3.86 5.12
CA THR A 52 19.80 -3.50 4.54
C THR A 52 20.92 -4.44 4.99
N ARG A 53 20.65 -5.33 5.95
CA ARG A 53 21.58 -6.38 6.39
C ARG A 53 21.57 -7.54 5.39
N HIS A 54 22.74 -8.00 4.97
CA HIS A 54 22.87 -9.20 4.14
C HIS A 54 22.32 -10.45 4.86
N GLY A 55 21.89 -11.45 4.08
CA GLY A 55 21.37 -12.73 4.58
C GLY A 55 19.84 -12.82 4.56
N LEU A 56 19.27 -13.52 5.53
CA LEU A 56 17.84 -13.86 5.56
C LEU A 56 16.93 -12.62 5.47
N PHE A 57 17.26 -11.54 6.19
CA PHE A 57 16.44 -10.33 6.20
C PHE A 57 16.38 -9.61 4.84
N SER A 58 17.48 -9.58 4.08
CA SER A 58 17.48 -9.03 2.71
C SER A 58 16.69 -9.91 1.74
N LEU A 59 16.70 -11.24 1.93
CA LEU A 59 15.88 -12.14 1.11
C LEU A 59 14.38 -11.94 1.41
N VAL A 60 14.01 -11.91 2.70
CA VAL A 60 12.63 -11.66 3.15
C VAL A 60 12.11 -10.33 2.63
N ASP A 61 12.92 -9.26 2.68
CA ASP A 61 12.60 -7.96 2.11
C ASP A 61 12.24 -8.03 0.62
N LYS A 62 13.13 -8.63 -0.18
CA LYS A 62 12.92 -8.75 -1.64
C LYS A 62 11.68 -9.55 -1.97
N LEU A 63 11.46 -10.66 -1.26
CA LEU A 63 10.28 -11.52 -1.44
C LEU A 63 9.00 -10.79 -1.03
N ALA A 64 9.00 -10.07 0.10
CA ALA A 64 7.86 -9.30 0.56
C ALA A 64 7.49 -8.20 -0.44
N ARG A 65 8.48 -7.49 -0.99
CA ARG A 65 8.26 -6.48 -2.03
C ARG A 65 7.74 -7.10 -3.33
N ALA A 66 8.33 -8.20 -3.77
CA ALA A 66 7.87 -8.90 -4.96
C ALA A 66 6.43 -9.38 -4.81
N ALA A 67 6.08 -9.98 -3.66
CA ALA A 67 4.73 -10.39 -3.34
C ALA A 67 3.77 -9.20 -3.32
N ALA A 68 4.13 -8.10 -2.65
CA ALA A 68 3.31 -6.89 -2.62
C ALA A 68 3.06 -6.34 -4.03
N ILE A 69 4.08 -6.28 -4.89
CA ILE A 69 3.94 -5.85 -6.29
C ILE A 69 2.99 -6.78 -7.05
N LEU A 70 3.23 -8.09 -7.00
CA LEU A 70 2.44 -9.08 -7.76
C LEU A 70 0.98 -9.10 -7.32
N VAL A 71 0.71 -9.08 -6.02
CA VAL A 71 -0.65 -9.04 -5.46
C VAL A 71 -1.34 -7.73 -5.82
N SER A 72 -0.63 -6.60 -5.75
CA SER A 72 -1.20 -5.30 -6.15
C SER A 72 -1.56 -5.30 -7.64
N LEU A 73 -0.66 -5.78 -8.49
CA LEU A 73 -0.91 -5.87 -9.94
C LEU A 73 -2.09 -6.78 -10.24
N TYR A 74 -2.18 -7.94 -9.58
CA TYR A 74 -3.31 -8.85 -9.70
C TYR A 74 -4.63 -8.12 -9.40
N TRP A 75 -4.78 -7.52 -8.22
CA TRP A 75 -6.02 -6.82 -7.84
C TRP A 75 -6.34 -5.62 -8.74
N ILE A 76 -5.32 -4.82 -9.09
CA ILE A 76 -5.49 -3.71 -10.03
C ILE A 76 -6.05 -4.23 -11.36
N THR A 77 -5.49 -5.31 -11.92
CA THR A 77 -5.97 -5.86 -13.19
C THR A 77 -7.36 -6.46 -13.09
N THR A 78 -7.70 -7.10 -11.98
CA THR A 78 -9.03 -7.68 -11.71
C THR A 78 -10.10 -6.60 -11.63
N TYR A 79 -9.82 -5.48 -10.96
CA TYR A 79 -10.81 -4.41 -10.72
C TYR A 79 -10.85 -3.32 -11.78
N LEU A 80 -9.81 -3.19 -12.60
CA LEU A 80 -9.73 -2.17 -13.65
C LEU A 80 -10.96 -2.12 -14.58
N PRO A 81 -11.55 -3.25 -15.04
CA PRO A 81 -12.74 -3.20 -15.89
C PRO A 81 -13.95 -2.57 -15.19
N GLY A 82 -14.19 -2.92 -13.92
CA GLY A 82 -15.28 -2.35 -13.13
C GLY A 82 -15.06 -0.86 -12.87
N ILE A 83 -13.84 -0.46 -12.53
CA ILE A 83 -13.46 0.94 -12.31
C ILE A 83 -13.71 1.77 -13.57
N LYS A 84 -13.38 1.24 -14.76
CA LYS A 84 -13.65 1.92 -16.04
C LYS A 84 -15.16 2.12 -16.27
N LYS A 85 -15.96 1.09 -15.97
CA LYS A 85 -17.42 1.14 -16.10
C LYS A 85 -18.02 2.20 -15.16
N ASP A 86 -17.60 2.20 -13.89
CA ASP A 86 -18.09 3.14 -12.89
C ASP A 86 -17.64 4.57 -13.18
N TYR A 87 -16.38 4.74 -13.61
CA TYR A 87 -15.87 6.04 -14.04
C TYR A 87 -16.70 6.64 -15.18
N GLN A 88 -17.08 5.83 -16.17
CA GLN A 88 -17.98 6.26 -17.25
C GLN A 88 -19.39 6.57 -16.74
N ALA A 89 -19.95 5.71 -15.89
CA ALA A 89 -21.29 5.89 -15.33
C ALA A 89 -21.42 7.14 -14.45
N LYS A 90 -20.34 7.58 -13.80
CA LYS A 90 -20.28 8.78 -12.96
C LYS A 90 -19.75 10.02 -13.70
N ASN A 91 -19.76 10.02 -15.03
CA ASN A 91 -19.27 11.12 -15.89
C ASN A 91 -17.83 11.57 -15.56
N GLY A 92 -16.96 10.62 -15.22
CA GLY A 92 -15.55 10.86 -14.91
C GLY A 92 -15.27 11.43 -13.52
N ASN A 93 -16.27 11.47 -12.63
CA ASN A 93 -16.08 12.01 -11.28
C ASN A 93 -15.57 10.93 -10.30
N ILE A 94 -14.26 10.93 -10.06
CA ILE A 94 -13.59 9.97 -9.16
C ILE A 94 -14.07 10.09 -7.71
N LEU A 95 -14.38 11.31 -7.22
CA LEU A 95 -14.86 11.50 -5.85
C LEU A 95 -16.19 10.76 -5.60
N ARG A 96 -17.06 10.73 -6.61
CA ARG A 96 -18.33 9.99 -6.56
C ARG A 96 -18.19 8.48 -6.67
N MET A 97 -16.97 7.97 -6.92
CA MET A 97 -16.67 6.53 -6.89
C MET A 97 -16.26 6.08 -5.49
N VAL A 98 -15.75 6.98 -4.65
CA VAL A 98 -15.19 6.66 -3.33
C VAL A 98 -16.00 7.21 -2.15
N ILE A 99 -16.96 8.11 -2.41
CA ILE A 99 -17.84 8.71 -1.39
C ILE A 99 -19.28 8.54 -1.84
N ASN A 100 -20.11 7.93 -0.98
CA ASN A 100 -21.55 7.83 -1.18
C ASN A 100 -22.23 9.20 -1.11
N GLN A 101 -23.36 9.35 -1.80
CA GLN A 101 -24.12 10.61 -1.84
C GLN A 101 -24.61 11.06 -0.46
N ASP A 102 -24.78 10.13 0.48
CA ASP A 102 -25.21 10.38 1.86
C ASP A 102 -24.05 10.73 2.81
N GLY A 103 -22.81 10.77 2.32
CA GLY A 103 -21.61 10.96 3.15
C GLY A 103 -21.26 9.77 4.05
N ASP A 104 -21.95 8.62 3.89
CA ASP A 104 -21.63 7.39 4.62
C ASP A 104 -20.36 6.75 4.05
N ILE A 105 -19.38 6.53 4.91
CA ILE A 105 -18.08 5.89 4.61
C ILE A 105 -18.13 4.36 4.67
N ARG A 106 -19.28 3.79 5.10
CA ARG A 106 -19.48 2.34 5.15
C ARG A 106 -19.63 1.74 3.75
N MET A 107 -18.90 0.67 3.46
CA MET A 107 -19.01 -0.10 2.21
C MET A 107 -20.35 -0.84 2.14
N LYS A 108 -21.38 -0.14 1.67
CA LYS A 108 -22.72 -0.71 1.42
C LYS A 108 -23.04 -0.88 -0.06
N ASP A 109 -22.21 -0.31 -0.93
CA ASP A 109 -22.38 -0.30 -2.38
C ASP A 109 -21.17 -0.97 -3.01
N ASP A 110 -21.41 -1.97 -3.85
CA ASP A 110 -20.41 -2.72 -4.62
C ASP A 110 -19.45 -1.78 -5.39
N GLN A 111 -19.94 -0.62 -5.83
CA GLN A 111 -19.10 0.39 -6.52
C GLN A 111 -18.05 1.00 -5.61
N MET A 112 -18.42 1.26 -4.34
CA MET A 112 -17.52 1.90 -3.38
C MET A 112 -16.49 0.91 -2.85
N GLU A 113 -16.89 -0.35 -2.68
CA GLU A 113 -16.00 -1.47 -2.39
C GLU A 113 -14.91 -1.59 -3.47
N LEU A 114 -15.33 -1.72 -4.73
CA LEU A 114 -14.44 -1.79 -5.88
C LEU A 114 -13.44 -0.62 -5.93
N ALA A 115 -13.90 0.61 -5.74
CA ALA A 115 -13.06 1.80 -5.79
C ALA A 115 -12.02 1.85 -4.67
N ARG A 116 -12.40 1.45 -3.45
CA ARG A 116 -11.50 1.44 -2.29
C ARG A 116 -10.47 0.32 -2.38
N GLU A 117 -10.87 -0.87 -2.81
CA GLU A 117 -9.99 -2.01 -3.00
C GLU A 117 -8.95 -1.76 -4.10
N PHE A 118 -9.41 -1.25 -5.25
CA PHE A 118 -8.53 -0.81 -6.32
C PHE A 118 -7.57 0.30 -5.84
N GLY A 119 -8.09 1.30 -5.12
CA GLY A 119 -7.30 2.39 -4.56
C GLY A 119 -6.23 1.89 -3.59
N GLY A 120 -6.57 0.98 -2.69
CA GLY A 120 -5.63 0.36 -1.75
C GLY A 120 -4.50 -0.37 -2.45
N ALA A 121 -4.82 -1.17 -3.46
CA ALA A 121 -3.82 -1.88 -4.27
C ALA A 121 -2.88 -0.90 -5.01
N VAL A 122 -3.41 0.19 -5.57
CA VAL A 122 -2.59 1.24 -6.21
C VAL A 122 -1.67 1.92 -5.20
N ILE A 123 -2.17 2.27 -4.01
CA ILE A 123 -1.38 2.93 -2.96
C ILE A 123 -0.22 2.02 -2.51
N ILE A 124 -0.49 0.74 -2.25
CA ILE A 124 0.53 -0.24 -1.84
C ILE A 124 1.56 -0.43 -2.96
N LEU A 125 1.14 -0.50 -4.23
CA LEU A 125 2.04 -0.61 -5.36
C LEU A 125 2.98 0.60 -5.48
N VAL A 126 2.41 1.82 -5.45
CA VAL A 126 3.17 3.07 -5.54
C VAL A 126 4.15 3.18 -4.38
N TYR A 127 3.72 2.87 -3.16
CA TYR A 127 4.61 2.84 -2.01
C TYR A 127 5.76 1.87 -2.23
N THR A 128 5.47 0.63 -2.63
CA THR A 128 6.48 -0.44 -2.76
C THR A 128 7.50 -0.17 -3.88
N LEU A 129 7.07 0.41 -5.00
CA LEU A 129 7.94 0.69 -6.14
C LEU A 129 8.72 1.98 -5.99
N VAL A 130 8.10 3.04 -5.48
CA VAL A 130 8.64 4.40 -5.53
C VAL A 130 9.13 4.86 -4.17
N LEU A 131 8.27 4.79 -3.15
CA LEU A 131 8.55 5.43 -1.87
C LEU A 131 9.37 4.55 -0.93
N TYR A 132 9.27 3.22 -1.06
CA TYR A 132 10.02 2.28 -0.26
C TYR A 132 11.53 2.39 -0.46
N PRO A 133 12.07 2.39 -1.70
CA PRO A 133 13.50 2.63 -1.92
C PRO A 133 13.96 3.99 -1.39
N LEU A 134 13.11 5.03 -1.51
CA LEU A 134 13.42 6.39 -1.07
C LEU A 134 13.38 6.57 0.44
N SER A 135 12.69 5.70 1.18
CA SER A 135 12.47 5.80 2.63
C SER A 135 13.29 4.81 3.46
N THR A 136 13.99 3.86 2.84
CA THR A 136 14.80 2.86 3.56
C THR A 136 16.00 3.50 4.26
N VAL A 137 16.11 3.27 5.57
CA VAL A 137 17.22 3.73 6.40
C VAL A 137 18.32 2.66 6.40
N GLY A 138 19.48 2.92 5.78
CA GLY A 138 20.65 2.03 5.90
C GLY A 138 21.64 1.99 4.73
N ASP A 139 21.29 2.51 3.55
CA ASP A 139 22.18 2.46 2.37
C ASP A 139 23.45 3.31 2.46
N GLU A 140 23.51 4.29 3.36
CA GLU A 140 24.58 5.32 3.32
C GLU A 140 25.91 4.89 3.98
N LYS A 141 25.95 3.81 4.78
CA LYS A 141 27.14 3.46 5.57
C LYS A 141 28.09 2.43 4.94
N VAL A 142 27.73 1.76 3.84
CA VAL A 142 28.56 0.68 3.27
C VAL A 142 29.50 1.17 2.15
N SER A 143 29.30 2.39 1.61
CA SER A 143 30.15 2.93 0.54
C SER A 143 31.50 3.52 1.00
N GLY A 144 31.80 3.54 2.31
CA GLY A 144 32.96 4.26 2.86
C GLY A 144 34.22 3.43 3.14
N LYS A 145 34.26 2.14 2.80
CA LYS A 145 35.46 1.31 3.03
C LYS A 145 35.78 0.42 1.84
N ARG A 146 36.30 1.04 0.78
CA ARG A 146 37.31 0.45 -0.09
C ARG A 146 38.32 1.56 -0.39
N ALA A 147 39.22 1.76 0.57
CA ALA A 147 40.53 2.36 0.33
C ALA A 147 41.50 1.21 0.04
#